data_AF-A0A846Z9X8-F1
#
_entry.id   AF-A0A846Z9X8-F1
#
_cell.length_a   1.000
_cell.length_b   1.000
_cell.length_c   1.000
_cell.angle_alpha   90.00
_cell.angle_beta   90.00
_cell.angle_gamma   90.00
#
_symmetry.space_group_name_H-M   'P 1'
#
loop_
_entity.id
_entity.type
_entity.pdbx_description
1 polymer ?
#
loop_
_entity_poly.entity_id
_entity_poly.type
_entity_poly.pdbx_seq_one_letter_code
_entity_poly.pdbx_strand_id
1 'polypeptide(L)'
;MPSRKPTRQTIAFGIALAGLREDAGLSRLELAKRIPVTRSYIGQVETGTTRCTKEFAAELDKALESGTEMQDAWDDILKSTRYPPWFADYPLAEGTASLLRAFETMFVYGLFQTPAYVRALLQDENAIEARLRRQEVLQRENPPMLSLDPRGW
;
A
#
# COMPACT_ATOMS: atom_id res chain seq x y z
N MET A 1 -16.72 -18.25 0.13
CA MET A 1 -15.26 -18.03 0.17
C MET A 1 -14.91 -17.41 1.52
N PRO A 2 -13.86 -17.87 2.22
CA PRO A 2 -13.51 -17.31 3.53
C PRO A 2 -13.20 -15.81 3.39
N SER A 3 -13.79 -15.00 4.27
CA SER A 3 -13.57 -13.54 4.32
C SER A 3 -12.09 -13.27 4.61
N ARG A 4 -11.43 -12.50 3.73
CA ARG A 4 -10.05 -12.08 3.96
C ARG A 4 -10.07 -10.97 5.01
N LYS A 5 -9.18 -11.02 6.01
CA LYS A 5 -9.07 -9.94 6.99
C LYS A 5 -8.74 -8.63 6.25
N PRO A 6 -9.49 -7.54 6.48
CA PRO A 6 -9.18 -6.24 5.90
C PRO A 6 -7.75 -5.81 6.24
N THR A 7 -7.03 -5.26 5.28
CA THR A 7 -5.75 -4.60 5.51
C THR A 7 -5.95 -3.09 5.56
N ARG A 8 -4.97 -2.35 6.07
CA ARG A 8 -5.03 -0.88 6.07
C ARG A 8 -5.27 -0.32 4.66
N GLN A 9 -4.66 -0.92 3.64
CA GLN A 9 -4.81 -0.49 2.25
C GLN A 9 -6.19 -0.84 1.67
N THR A 10 -6.77 -2.01 1.98
CA THR A 10 -8.13 -2.32 1.50
C THR A 10 -9.19 -1.49 2.22
N ILE A 11 -8.96 -1.12 3.48
CA ILE A 11 -9.80 -0.16 4.21
C ILE A 11 -9.68 1.23 3.58
N ALA A 12 -8.46 1.71 3.29
CA ALA A 12 -8.25 3.01 2.66
C ALA A 12 -8.91 3.12 1.28
N PHE A 13 -8.78 2.07 0.45
CA PHE A 13 -9.48 1.97 -0.83
C PHE A 13 -10.99 2.03 -0.64
N GLY A 14 -11.52 1.29 0.33
CA GLY A 14 -12.95 1.27 0.61
C GLY A 14 -13.51 2.61 1.08
N ILE A 15 -12.73 3.36 1.88
CA ILE A 15 -13.05 4.73 2.30
C ILE A 15 -13.06 5.68 1.10
N ALA A 16 -12.06 5.62 0.22
CA ALA A 16 -11.99 6.46 -0.97
C ALA A 16 -13.18 6.21 -1.91
N LEU A 17 -13.51 4.93 -2.15
CA LEU A 17 -14.68 4.54 -2.93
C LEU A 17 -15.99 5.05 -2.31
N ALA A 18 -16.15 4.93 -0.98
CA ALA A 18 -17.35 5.41 -0.30
C ALA A 18 -17.48 6.94 -0.43
N GLY A 19 -16.38 7.68 -0.29
CA GLY A 19 -16.33 9.13 -0.48
C GLY A 19 -16.76 9.54 -1.88
N LEU A 20 -16.10 9.03 -2.93
CA LEU A 20 -16.45 9.34 -4.33
C LEU A 20 -17.90 8.99 -4.67
N ARG A 21 -18.40 7.85 -4.17
CA ARG A 21 -19.80 7.45 -4.35
C ARG A 21 -20.75 8.45 -3.71
N GLU A 22 -20.44 8.93 -2.51
CA GLU A 22 -21.27 9.90 -1.76
C GLU A 22 -21.24 11.28 -2.40
N ASP A 23 -20.08 11.73 -2.89
CA ASP A 23 -19.93 12.99 -3.64
C ASP A 23 -20.72 12.97 -4.96
N ALA A 24 -20.78 11.81 -5.62
CA ALA A 24 -21.63 11.57 -6.79
C ALA A 24 -23.13 11.42 -6.45
N GLY A 25 -23.51 11.46 -5.16
CA GLY A 25 -24.90 11.33 -4.71
C GLY A 25 -25.50 9.94 -4.91
N LEU A 26 -24.68 8.89 -5.02
CA LEU A 26 -25.13 7.53 -5.34
C LEU A 26 -25.25 6.66 -4.09
N SER A 27 -26.28 5.84 -4.02
CA SER A 27 -26.31 4.70 -3.12
C SER A 27 -25.44 3.55 -3.66
N ARG A 28 -25.06 2.61 -2.78
CA ARG A 28 -24.37 1.37 -3.19
C ARG A 28 -25.15 0.59 -4.24
N LEU A 29 -26.49 0.64 -4.20
CA LEU A 29 -27.34 -0.04 -5.18
C LEU A 29 -27.29 0.65 -6.55
N GLU A 30 -27.25 1.98 -6.57
CA GLU A 30 -27.15 2.74 -7.82
C GLU A 30 -25.80 2.58 -8.47
N LEU A 31 -24.71 2.61 -7.71
CA LEU A 31 -23.37 2.31 -8.23
C LEU A 31 -23.30 0.88 -8.79
N ALA A 32 -23.86 -0.10 -8.07
CA ALA A 32 -23.95 -1.49 -8.53
C ALA A 32 -24.82 -1.69 -9.79
N LYS A 33 -25.70 -0.74 -10.13
CA LYS A 33 -26.44 -0.76 -11.40
C LYS A 33 -25.61 -0.18 -12.56
N ARG A 34 -24.75 0.80 -12.27
CA ARG A 34 -23.85 1.42 -13.28
C ARG A 34 -22.74 0.47 -13.70
N ILE A 35 -22.21 -0.29 -12.77
CA ILE A 35 -21.21 -1.33 -13.01
C ILE A 35 -21.88 -2.64 -12.62
N PRO A 36 -22.14 -3.57 -13.55
CA PRO A 36 -23.08 -4.70 -13.36
C PRO A 36 -22.59 -5.72 -12.31
N VAL A 37 -22.62 -5.32 -11.04
CA VAL A 37 -22.24 -6.08 -9.85
C VAL A 37 -23.37 -6.02 -8.83
N THR A 38 -23.24 -6.75 -7.72
CA THR A 38 -24.25 -6.72 -6.66
C THR A 38 -24.00 -5.56 -5.70
N ARG A 39 -25.06 -5.01 -5.09
CA ARG A 39 -24.95 -4.07 -3.95
C ARG A 39 -24.06 -4.62 -2.83
N SER A 40 -24.14 -5.94 -2.58
CA SER A 40 -23.35 -6.61 -1.55
C SER A 40 -21.86 -6.55 -1.88
N TYR A 41 -21.48 -6.76 -3.15
CA TYR A 41 -20.10 -6.66 -3.59
C TYR A 41 -19.52 -5.27 -3.37
N ILE A 42 -20.26 -4.20 -3.72
CA ILE A 42 -19.85 -2.81 -3.41
C ILE A 42 -19.60 -2.65 -1.91
N GLY A 43 -20.51 -3.14 -1.06
CA GLY A 43 -20.33 -3.09 0.39
C GLY A 43 -19.11 -3.85 0.90
N GLN A 44 -18.78 -5.01 0.32
CA GLN A 44 -17.59 -5.77 0.68
C GLN A 44 -16.30 -5.06 0.28
N VAL A 45 -16.29 -4.39 -0.87
CA VAL A 45 -15.15 -3.58 -1.33
C VAL A 45 -14.99 -2.34 -0.45
N GLU A 46 -16.08 -1.61 -0.17
CA GLU A 46 -16.05 -0.43 0.72
C GLU A 46 -15.62 -0.76 2.16
N THR A 47 -15.89 -1.97 2.65
CA THR A 47 -15.44 -2.43 3.97
C THR A 47 -14.04 -3.04 3.96
N GLY A 48 -13.41 -3.16 2.78
CA GLY A 48 -12.09 -3.79 2.62
C GLY A 48 -12.07 -5.29 2.88
N THR A 49 -13.23 -5.95 3.01
CA THR A 49 -13.35 -7.40 3.28
C THR A 49 -13.12 -8.24 2.03
N THR A 50 -13.27 -7.63 0.85
CA THR A 50 -12.94 -8.21 -0.46
C THR A 50 -12.07 -7.23 -1.23
N ARG A 51 -10.98 -7.72 -1.83
CA ARG A 51 -10.19 -6.95 -2.82
C ARG A 51 -10.84 -7.09 -4.20
N CYS A 52 -11.05 -5.99 -4.89
CA CYS A 52 -11.53 -6.02 -6.27
C CYS A 52 -10.40 -6.25 -7.28
N THR A 53 -10.73 -6.44 -8.55
CA THR A 53 -9.74 -6.51 -9.64
C THR A 53 -9.35 -5.10 -10.11
N LYS A 54 -8.26 -4.99 -10.89
CA LYS A 54 -7.83 -3.69 -11.45
C LYS A 54 -8.83 -3.19 -12.50
N GLU A 55 -9.40 -4.11 -13.27
CA GLU A 55 -10.43 -3.80 -14.26
C GLU A 55 -11.67 -3.21 -13.58
N PHE A 56 -12.07 -3.76 -12.43
CA PHE A 56 -13.16 -3.20 -11.66
C PHE A 56 -12.85 -1.79 -11.12
N ALA A 57 -11.60 -1.54 -10.68
CA ALA A 57 -11.17 -0.20 -10.29
C ALA A 57 -11.26 0.81 -11.47
N ALA A 58 -10.90 0.39 -12.68
CA ALA A 58 -11.05 1.23 -13.88
C ALA A 58 -12.53 1.49 -14.24
N GLU A 59 -13.42 0.51 -14.05
CA GLU A 59 -14.86 0.72 -14.22
C GLU A 59 -15.45 1.66 -13.16
N LEU A 60 -14.94 1.61 -11.92
CA LEU A 60 -15.30 2.58 -10.87
C LEU A 60 -14.92 4.00 -11.27
N ASP A 61 -13.70 4.20 -11.78
CA ASP A 61 -13.24 5.51 -12.25
C ASP A 61 -14.14 6.09 -13.34
N LYS A 62 -14.57 5.25 -14.29
CA LYS A 62 -15.51 5.67 -15.35
C LYS A 62 -16.89 6.01 -14.79
N ALA A 63 -17.41 5.21 -13.86
CA ALA A 63 -18.77 5.37 -13.34
C ALA A 63 -18.93 6.55 -12.36
N LEU A 64 -17.83 6.96 -11.73
CA LEU A 64 -17.73 8.05 -10.74
C LEU A 64 -17.03 9.29 -11.30
N GLU A 65 -16.55 9.25 -12.54
CA GLU A 65 -15.83 10.34 -13.20
C GLU A 65 -14.57 10.81 -12.43
N SER A 66 -13.88 9.88 -11.75
CA SER A 66 -12.72 10.15 -10.87
C SER A 66 -11.36 10.03 -11.56
N GLY A 67 -11.32 9.93 -12.88
CA GLY A 67 -10.06 9.85 -13.64
C GLY A 67 -9.32 8.53 -13.43
N THR A 68 -8.27 8.52 -12.61
CA THR A 68 -7.46 7.33 -12.29
C THR A 68 -7.40 7.01 -10.79
N GLU A 69 -8.16 7.73 -9.96
CA GLU A 69 -8.03 7.68 -8.51
C GLU A 69 -8.22 6.26 -7.93
N MET A 70 -9.20 5.50 -8.44
CA MET A 70 -9.43 4.12 -7.98
C MET A 70 -8.37 3.17 -8.49
N GLN A 71 -7.87 3.35 -9.72
CA GLN A 71 -6.74 2.55 -10.20
C GLN A 71 -5.46 2.81 -9.41
N ASP A 72 -5.18 4.07 -9.08
CA ASP A 72 -4.01 4.46 -8.28
C ASP A 72 -4.09 3.86 -6.87
N ALA A 73 -5.26 3.95 -6.21
CA ALA A 73 -5.52 3.32 -4.92
C ALA A 73 -5.41 1.78 -4.98
N TRP A 74 -5.80 1.16 -6.10
CA TRP A 74 -5.64 -0.28 -6.30
C TRP A 74 -4.17 -0.69 -6.43
N ASP A 75 -3.37 0.11 -7.15
CA ASP A 75 -1.93 -0.13 -7.29
C ASP A 75 -1.21 -0.04 -5.93
N ASP A 76 -1.69 0.79 -5.01
CA ASP A 76 -1.17 0.85 -3.64
C ASP A 76 -1.47 -0.41 -2.81
N ILE A 77 -2.63 -1.05 -2.99
CA ILE A 77 -2.90 -2.38 -2.42
C ILE A 77 -1.92 -3.42 -2.98
N LEU A 78 -1.58 -3.34 -4.27
CA LEU A 78 -0.63 -4.29 -4.87
C LEU A 78 0.79 -4.07 -4.35
N LYS A 79 1.23 -2.81 -4.20
CA LYS A 79 2.53 -2.47 -3.62
C LYS A 79 2.68 -3.03 -2.21
N SER A 80 1.65 -2.92 -1.36
CA SER A 80 1.72 -3.44 0.01
C SER A 80 1.72 -4.98 0.07
N THR A 81 1.09 -5.66 -0.88
CA THR A 81 1.04 -7.14 -0.93
C THR A 81 2.42 -7.76 -1.17
N ARG A 82 3.38 -7.02 -1.73
CA ARG A 82 4.76 -7.49 -1.94
C ARG A 82 5.56 -7.62 -0.65
N TYR A 83 5.07 -7.05 0.46
CA TYR A 83 5.73 -7.13 1.75
C TYR A 83 5.12 -8.21 2.65
N PRO A 84 5.92 -8.82 3.54
CA PRO A 84 5.36 -9.59 4.64
C PRO A 84 4.32 -8.77 5.43
N PRO A 85 3.26 -9.37 5.98
CA PRO A 85 2.18 -8.63 6.66
C PRO A 85 2.65 -7.68 7.76
N TRP A 86 3.70 -8.05 8.51
CA TRP A 86 4.29 -7.23 9.57
C TRP A 86 5.10 -6.03 9.05
N PHE A 87 5.49 -6.04 7.78
CA PHE A 87 6.28 -4.99 7.13
C PHE A 87 5.46 -4.11 6.19
N ALA A 88 4.24 -4.51 5.82
CA ALA A 88 3.44 -3.84 4.80
C ALA A 88 3.21 -2.34 5.06
N ASP A 89 3.08 -1.94 6.33
CA ASP A 89 2.88 -0.54 6.74
C ASP A 89 4.19 0.20 7.05
N TYR A 90 5.32 -0.51 7.15
CA TYR A 90 6.60 0.07 7.55
C TYR A 90 7.14 1.11 6.56
N PRO A 91 7.12 0.91 5.22
CA PRO A 91 7.64 1.92 4.28
C PRO A 91 6.96 3.29 4.40
N LEU A 92 5.65 3.31 4.69
CA LEU A 92 4.92 4.57 4.90
C LEU A 92 5.35 5.26 6.20
N ALA A 93 5.51 4.49 7.27
CA ALA A 93 6.01 5.01 8.55
C ALA A 93 7.47 5.49 8.42
N GLU A 94 8.32 4.72 7.73
CA GLU A 94 9.71 5.05 7.43
C GLU A 94 9.80 6.39 6.69
N GLY A 95 9.00 6.59 5.63
CA GLY A 95 9.00 7.81 4.84
C GLY A 95 8.60 9.09 5.60
N THR A 96 7.90 8.94 6.73
CA THR A 96 7.42 10.07 7.56
C THR A 96 8.15 10.21 8.90
N ALA A 97 8.99 9.24 9.27
CA ALA A 97 9.64 9.19 10.58
C ALA A 97 10.60 10.37 10.81
N SER A 98 10.65 10.89 12.04
CA SER A 98 11.72 11.80 12.48
C SER A 98 12.89 11.05 13.15
N LEU A 99 12.64 9.83 13.62
CA LEU A 99 13.62 8.96 14.27
C LEU A 99 13.38 7.52 13.81
N LEU A 100 14.44 6.88 13.34
CA LEU A 100 14.51 5.46 13.05
C LEU A 100 15.51 4.81 14.00
N ARG A 101 15.03 3.89 14.83
CA ARG A 101 15.88 3.06 15.68
C ARG A 101 15.82 1.64 15.17
N ALA A 102 16.98 1.05 14.91
CA ALA A 102 17.08 -0.30 14.40
C ALA A 102 18.12 -1.11 15.17
N PHE A 103 17.86 -2.42 15.22
CA PHE A 103 18.74 -3.43 15.78
C PHE A 103 18.82 -4.55 14.74
N GLU A 104 20.03 -4.87 14.30
CA GLU A 104 20.28 -5.87 13.27
C GLU A 104 21.35 -6.83 13.76
N THR A 105 21.07 -8.14 13.71
CA THR A 105 21.99 -9.18 14.21
C THR A 105 22.86 -9.78 13.12
N MET A 106 22.29 -9.96 11.92
CA MET A 106 22.90 -10.75 10.84
C MET A 106 23.13 -9.94 9.56
N PHE A 107 22.43 -8.82 9.40
CA PHE A 107 22.44 -8.04 8.16
C PHE A 107 22.83 -6.59 8.42
N VAL A 108 23.38 -5.94 7.41
CA VAL A 108 23.48 -4.49 7.41
C VAL A 108 22.07 -3.92 7.33
N TYR A 109 21.76 -2.91 8.16
CA TYR A 109 20.46 -2.24 8.16
C TYR A 109 20.08 -1.80 6.74
N GLY A 110 18.82 -2.03 6.36
CA GLY A 110 18.35 -1.91 4.98
C GLY A 110 18.69 -0.58 4.30
N LEU A 111 18.62 0.53 5.04
CA LEU A 111 18.90 1.87 4.51
C LEU A 111 20.40 2.14 4.27
N PHE A 112 21.29 1.28 4.76
CA PHE A 112 22.75 1.39 4.58
C PHE A 112 23.34 0.30 3.67
N GLN A 113 22.49 -0.53 3.07
CA GLN A 113 22.94 -1.57 2.14
C GLN A 113 23.39 -0.95 0.80
N THR A 114 24.54 -1.37 0.26
CA THR A 114 24.98 -0.91 -1.06
C THR A 114 24.28 -1.70 -2.18
N PRO A 115 24.25 -1.19 -3.42
CA PRO A 115 23.72 -1.97 -4.55
C PRO A 115 24.38 -3.35 -4.71
N ALA A 116 25.69 -3.46 -4.46
CA ALA A 116 26.41 -4.73 -4.50
C ALA A 116 25.92 -5.68 -3.38
N TYR A 117 25.69 -5.17 -2.17
CA TYR A 117 25.18 -5.96 -1.05
C TYR A 117 23.76 -6.48 -1.31
N VAL A 118 22.86 -5.62 -1.80
CA VAL A 118 21.47 -6.00 -2.09
C VAL A 118 21.40 -7.07 -3.18
N ARG A 119 22.21 -6.96 -4.25
CA ARG A 119 22.29 -7.98 -5.31
C ARG A 119 22.82 -9.33 -4.83
N ALA A 120 23.62 -9.36 -3.76
CA ALA A 120 24.04 -10.60 -3.14
C ALA A 120 22.92 -11.26 -2.31
N LEU A 121 21.95 -10.48 -1.83
CA LEU A 121 20.84 -10.97 -1.00
C LEU A 121 19.57 -11.30 -1.79
N LEU A 122 19.29 -10.55 -2.86
CA LEU A 122 18.05 -10.62 -3.63
C LEU A 122 18.35 -10.96 -5.09
N GLN A 123 17.54 -11.86 -5.67
CA GLN A 123 17.68 -12.30 -7.07
C GLN A 123 16.74 -11.56 -8.03
N ASP A 124 15.67 -10.94 -7.52
CA ASP A 124 14.69 -10.20 -8.31
C ASP A 124 15.06 -8.71 -8.41
N GLU A 125 15.22 -8.21 -9.63
CA GLU A 125 15.62 -6.82 -9.88
C GLU A 125 14.59 -5.82 -9.36
N ASN A 126 13.29 -6.15 -9.39
CA ASN A 126 12.26 -5.29 -8.82
C ASN A 126 12.40 -5.18 -7.30
N ALA A 127 12.71 -6.28 -6.62
CA ALA A 127 12.97 -6.28 -5.18
C ALA A 127 14.26 -5.53 -4.82
N ILE A 128 15.30 -5.63 -5.66
CA ILE A 128 16.55 -4.87 -5.52
C ILE A 128 16.26 -3.37 -5.63
N GLU A 129 15.56 -2.96 -6.69
CA GLU A 129 15.20 -1.56 -6.91
C GLU A 129 14.34 -1.03 -5.76
N ALA A 130 13.32 -1.78 -5.32
CA ALA A 130 12.48 -1.40 -4.19
C ALA A 130 13.27 -1.29 -2.87
N ARG A 131 14.29 -2.14 -2.66
CA ARG A 131 15.17 -2.07 -1.49
C ARG A 131 16.01 -0.80 -1.50
N LEU A 132 16.60 -0.46 -2.64
CA LEU A 132 17.46 0.71 -2.80
C LEU A 132 16.66 2.02 -2.77
N ARG A 133 15.47 2.04 -3.38
CA ARG A 133 14.58 3.22 -3.39
C ARG A 133 14.25 3.72 -1.98
N ARG A 134 14.17 2.82 -1.00
CA ARG A 134 13.94 3.21 0.42
C ARG A 134 14.99 4.17 0.95
N GLN A 135 16.20 4.21 0.39
CA GLN A 135 17.27 5.13 0.80
C GLN A 135 16.95 6.60 0.49
N GLU A 136 15.98 6.89 -0.37
CA GLU A 136 15.52 8.25 -0.67
C GLU A 136 15.05 8.99 0.60
N VAL A 137 14.59 8.28 1.63
CA VAL A 137 14.21 8.88 2.92
C VAL A 137 15.36 9.63 3.59
N LEU A 138 16.61 9.23 3.32
CA LEU A 138 17.81 9.87 3.85
C LEU A 138 18.17 11.17 3.12
N GLN A 139 17.57 11.40 1.95
CA GLN A 139 17.89 12.53 1.06
C GLN A 139 16.84 13.64 1.09
N ARG A 140 15.72 13.46 1.81
CA ARG A 140 14.70 14.49 1.97
C ARG A 140 15.20 15.66 2.83
N GLU A 141 14.53 16.81 2.76
CA GLU A 141 14.91 18.05 3.46
C GLU A 141 15.17 17.86 4.97
N ASN A 142 14.29 17.11 5.64
CA ASN A 142 14.41 16.79 7.07
C ASN A 142 14.63 15.28 7.24
N PRO A 143 15.82 14.72 7.02
CA PRO A 143 16.05 13.28 7.09
C PRO A 143 15.83 12.75 8.52
N PRO A 144 15.38 11.49 8.70
CA PRO A 144 15.24 10.91 10.02
C PRO A 144 16.59 10.80 10.73
N MET A 145 16.62 11.03 12.04
CA MET A 145 17.75 10.62 12.86
C MET A 145 17.80 9.09 12.91
N LEU A 146 18.97 8.51 12.66
CA LEU A 146 19.18 7.06 12.66
C LEU A 146 20.03 6.62 13.84
N SER A 147 19.51 5.66 14.61
CA SER A 147 20.24 5.02 15.71
C SER A 147 20.27 3.52 15.48
N LEU A 148 21.48 2.99 15.26
CA LEU A 148 21.75 1.56 15.27
C LEU A 148 22.28 1.18 16.65
N ASP A 149 21.48 0.48 17.45
CA ASP A 149 21.96 -0.04 18.73
C ASP A 149 22.50 -1.46 18.52
N PRO A 150 23.75 -1.77 18.86
CA PRO A 150 24.27 -3.13 18.79
C PRO A 150 23.90 -4.00 20.01
N ARG A 151 23.29 -3.43 21.07
CA ARG A 151 23.04 -4.13 22.35
C ARG A 151 21.59 -4.60 22.54
N GLY A 152 20.72 -4.38 21.56
CA GLY A 152 19.30 -4.69 21.70
C GLY A 152 18.59 -3.68 22.61
N TRP A 153 17.27 -3.81 22.73
CA TRP A 153 16.42 -2.95 23.55
C TRP A 153 16.22 -3.53 24.94
#